data_AF-A0A6V2NN23-F1
#
_entry.id   AF-A0A6V2NN23-F1
#
_cell.length_a   1.000
_cell.length_b   1.000
_cell.length_c   1.000
_cell.angle_alpha   90.00
_cell.angle_beta   90.00
_cell.angle_gamma   90.00
#
_symmetry.space_group_name_H-M   'P 1'
#
loop_
_entity.id
_entity.type
_entity.pdbx_description
1 polymer ?
#
loop_
_entity_poly.entity_id
_entity_poly.type
_entity_poly.pdbx_seq_one_letter_code
_entity_poly.pdbx_strand_id
1 'polypeptide(L)'
;AAPPSRQALPRPTTTTYHKRKSHKRSEAVQLVHTRVEHLLGDLCRRPPPPPPPDPQHSAHCAESNGTSTADPQSSTGPQRSAAPQQSQIAGMSDEQLFAGELDPAAGKLGADRTLRKRQQLRSVASHVLPLLEPGSRVVEFGAGCGHLSLLLASLRPDCLFTLVEVKPYTSNIAAGRVASSGLANAAVFTGSIDEYASSA
;
A
#
# COMPACT_ATOMS: atom_id res chain seq x y z
N ALA A 1 62.82 -12.24 26.77
CA ALA A 1 61.47 -12.43 27.33
C ALA A 1 60.47 -12.53 26.18
N ALA A 2 59.75 -13.65 26.06
CA ALA A 2 58.71 -13.83 25.04
C ALA A 2 57.39 -13.18 25.52
N PRO A 3 56.56 -12.61 24.62
CA PRO A 3 55.31 -11.97 25.01
C PRO A 3 54.25 -13.00 25.43
N PRO A 4 53.29 -12.63 26.31
CA PRO A 4 52.30 -13.57 26.83
C PRO A 4 51.29 -13.97 25.75
N SER A 5 51.05 -15.28 25.67
CA SER A 5 50.09 -15.91 24.78
C SER A 5 48.67 -15.40 25.05
N ARG A 6 48.06 -14.70 24.07
CA ARG A 6 46.64 -14.35 24.10
C ARG A 6 45.80 -15.62 24.06
N GLN A 7 45.10 -15.93 25.16
CA GLN A 7 44.04 -16.94 25.14
C GLN A 7 42.93 -16.49 24.19
N ALA A 8 42.67 -17.29 23.16
CA ALA A 8 41.60 -17.07 22.21
C ALA A 8 40.24 -17.37 22.87
N LEU A 9 39.34 -16.37 22.90
CA LEU A 9 37.95 -16.58 23.29
C LEU A 9 37.29 -17.60 22.34
N PRO A 10 36.45 -18.51 22.86
CA PRO A 10 35.83 -19.56 22.05
C PRO A 10 34.94 -18.95 20.98
N ARG A 11 35.17 -19.33 19.72
CA ARG A 11 34.33 -18.90 18.59
C ARG A 11 32.93 -19.51 18.74
N PRO A 12 31.86 -18.72 18.60
CA PRO A 12 30.51 -19.24 18.71
C PRO A 12 30.25 -20.27 17.60
N THR A 13 29.70 -21.43 17.97
CA THR A 13 29.33 -22.49 17.03
C THR A 13 28.21 -22.02 16.11
N THR A 14 28.20 -22.51 14.86
CA THR A 14 27.25 -22.14 13.79
C THR A 14 25.79 -22.22 14.24
N THR A 15 25.44 -23.20 15.09
CA THR A 15 24.11 -23.37 15.68
C THR A 15 23.69 -22.20 16.57
N THR A 16 24.60 -21.64 17.38
CA THR A 16 24.29 -20.49 18.25
C THR A 16 24.13 -19.20 17.45
N TYR A 17 24.88 -19.04 16.35
CA TYR A 17 24.73 -17.92 15.41
C TYR A 17 23.37 -17.94 14.71
N HIS A 18 22.94 -19.10 14.20
CA HIS A 18 21.64 -19.24 13.53
C HIS A 18 20.46 -19.04 14.50
N LYS A 19 20.52 -19.58 15.73
CA LYS A 19 19.50 -19.32 16.75
C LYS A 19 19.37 -17.84 17.10
N ARG A 20 20.50 -17.14 17.33
CA ARG A 20 20.51 -15.69 17.63
C ARG A 20 19.99 -14.86 16.45
N LYS A 21 20.32 -15.22 15.21
CA LYS A 21 19.83 -14.54 14.00
C LYS A 21 18.32 -14.75 13.79
N SER A 22 17.80 -15.94 14.12
CA SER A 22 16.37 -16.24 14.06
C SER A 22 15.58 -15.46 15.13
N HIS A 23 16.07 -15.41 16.37
CA HIS A 23 15.44 -14.65 17.46
C HIS A 23 15.38 -13.15 17.15
N LYS A 24 16.50 -12.55 16.71
CA LYS A 24 16.54 -11.14 16.32
C LYS A 24 15.59 -10.79 15.16
N ARG A 25 15.36 -11.73 14.24
CA ARG A 25 14.38 -11.56 13.17
C ARG A 25 12.95 -11.59 13.71
N SER A 26 12.66 -12.49 14.66
CA SER A 26 11.36 -12.58 15.33
C SER A 26 11.02 -11.30 16.10
N GLU A 27 11.98 -10.78 16.88
CA GLU A 27 11.81 -9.52 17.63
C GLU A 27 11.62 -8.31 16.71
N ALA A 28 12.40 -8.22 15.63
CA ALA A 28 12.23 -7.15 14.65
C ALA A 28 10.87 -7.20 13.96
N VAL A 29 10.37 -8.40 13.62
CA VAL A 29 9.03 -8.59 13.04
C VAL A 29 7.95 -8.17 14.03
N GLN A 30 8.06 -8.56 15.30
CA GLN A 30 7.11 -8.14 16.33
C GLN A 30 7.12 -6.63 16.55
N LEU A 31 8.30 -6.00 16.59
CA LEU A 31 8.43 -4.56 16.73
C LEU A 31 7.78 -3.80 15.57
N VAL A 32 8.00 -4.29 14.34
CA VAL A 32 7.35 -3.72 13.15
C VAL A 32 5.83 -3.88 13.24
N HIS A 33 5.33 -5.06 13.60
CA HIS A 33 3.90 -5.31 13.74
C HIS A 33 3.27 -4.38 14.78
N THR A 34 3.85 -4.25 15.96
CA THR A 34 3.37 -3.33 17.01
C THR A 34 3.40 -1.88 16.56
N ARG A 35 4.45 -1.45 15.85
CA ARG A 35 4.55 -0.07 15.38
C ARG A 35 3.56 0.24 14.27
N VAL A 36 3.31 -0.70 13.37
CA VAL A 36 2.28 -0.58 12.33
C VAL A 36 0.93 -0.43 12.99
N GLU A 37 0.51 -1.35 13.86
CA GLU A 37 -0.77 -1.30 14.57
C GLU A 37 -1.02 0.06 15.28
N HIS A 38 0.00 0.61 15.93
CA HIS A 38 -0.09 1.94 16.54
C HIS A 38 -0.35 3.05 15.51
N LEU A 39 0.39 3.05 14.40
CA LEU A 39 0.23 4.05 13.35
C LEU A 39 -1.14 3.94 12.66
N LEU A 40 -1.66 2.72 12.46
CA LEU A 40 -3.01 2.50 11.92
C LEU A 40 -4.07 3.02 12.90
N GLY A 41 -3.90 2.75 14.20
CA GLY A 41 -4.79 3.26 15.25
C GLY A 41 -4.86 4.78 15.31
N ASP A 42 -3.73 5.47 15.07
CA ASP A 42 -3.68 6.93 15.03
C ASP A 42 -4.34 7.52 13.78
N LEU A 43 -4.25 6.84 12.63
CA LEU A 43 -4.88 7.27 11.38
C LEU A 43 -6.41 7.13 11.43
N CYS A 44 -6.93 6.06 12.04
CA CYS A 44 -8.38 5.85 12.23
C CYS A 44 -9.03 6.86 13.19
N ARG A 45 -8.23 7.64 13.94
CA ARG A 45 -8.73 8.68 14.87
C ARG A 45 -8.74 10.09 14.26
N ARG A 46 -8.30 10.26 13.02
CA ARG A 46 -8.34 11.58 12.38
C ARG A 46 -9.78 11.94 12.01
N PRO A 47 -10.26 13.14 12.37
CA PRO A 47 -11.56 13.61 11.87
C PRO A 47 -11.52 13.67 10.34
N PRO A 48 -12.65 13.37 9.66
CA PRO A 48 -12.71 13.44 8.21
C PRO A 48 -12.35 14.86 7.74
N PRO A 49 -11.66 15.00 6.59
CA PRO A 49 -11.38 16.31 6.03
C PRO A 49 -12.71 17.05 5.80
N PRO A 50 -12.74 18.37 6.00
CA PRO A 50 -13.94 19.16 5.73
C PRO A 50 -14.34 18.97 4.26
N PRO A 51 -15.66 18.95 3.97
CA PRO A 51 -16.12 18.85 2.60
C PRO A 51 -15.54 20.00 1.76
N PRO A 52 -15.23 19.76 0.47
CA PRO A 52 -14.80 20.82 -0.42
C PRO A 52 -15.86 21.93 -0.46
N PRO A 53 -15.46 23.20 -0.60
CA PRO A 53 -16.42 24.30 -0.68
C PRO A 53 -17.32 24.14 -1.89
N ASP A 54 -18.63 24.30 -1.68
CA ASP A 54 -19.64 24.22 -2.73
C ASP A 54 -19.32 25.23 -3.85
N PRO A 55 -19.24 24.79 -5.12
CA PRO A 55 -18.97 25.69 -6.24
C PRO A 55 -20.26 26.39 -6.69
N GLN A 56 -20.99 27.06 -5.79
CA GLN A 56 -22.09 27.95 -6.16
C GLN A 56 -22.22 29.11 -5.17
N HIS A 57 -21.57 30.24 -5.46
CA HIS A 57 -22.22 31.55 -5.43
C HIS A 57 -21.28 32.63 -6.01
N SER A 58 -21.45 32.90 -7.30
CA SER A 58 -21.12 34.19 -7.90
C SER A 58 -22.05 34.41 -9.10
N ALA A 59 -23.26 34.89 -8.82
CA ALA A 59 -24.05 35.75 -9.71
C ALA A 59 -25.31 36.20 -8.97
N HIS A 60 -25.30 37.45 -8.51
CA HIS A 60 -26.50 38.22 -8.20
C HIS A 60 -27.11 38.71 -9.53
N CYS A 61 -28.42 38.49 -9.75
CA CYS A 61 -29.40 39.56 -10.01
C CYS A 61 -30.81 39.02 -10.32
N ALA A 62 -31.72 39.28 -9.36
CA ALA A 62 -33.06 39.89 -9.47
C ALA A 62 -34.28 39.16 -10.08
N GLU A 63 -35.38 39.24 -9.28
CA GLU A 63 -36.83 39.14 -9.56
C GLU A 63 -37.41 37.73 -9.84
N SER A 64 -38.55 37.26 -9.29
CA SER A 64 -39.60 37.80 -8.41
C SER A 64 -40.48 36.65 -7.83
N ASN A 65 -41.15 36.92 -6.71
CA ASN A 65 -42.28 36.29 -6.00
C ASN A 65 -42.91 34.92 -6.40
N GLY A 66 -43.18 34.09 -5.38
CA GLY A 66 -44.23 33.06 -5.41
C GLY A 66 -44.26 32.01 -4.28
N THR A 67 -44.96 32.32 -3.18
CA THR A 67 -45.92 31.48 -2.39
C THR A 67 -45.67 29.98 -2.10
N SER A 68 -45.48 29.68 -0.79
CA SER A 68 -46.11 28.62 0.07
C SER A 68 -46.06 27.12 -0.27
N THR A 69 -45.53 26.28 0.64
CA THR A 69 -46.24 25.26 1.49
C THR A 69 -45.34 24.09 1.94
N ALA A 70 -45.46 23.74 3.24
CA ALA A 70 -45.42 22.40 3.88
C ALA A 70 -44.15 21.50 3.91
N ASP A 71 -43.78 21.13 5.14
CA ASP A 71 -43.04 19.95 5.65
C ASP A 71 -43.70 18.59 5.26
N PRO A 72 -43.24 17.36 5.66
CA PRO A 72 -41.95 16.87 6.23
C PRO A 72 -41.45 15.51 5.61
N GLN A 73 -40.36 14.97 6.19
CA GLN A 73 -40.01 13.55 6.41
C GLN A 73 -38.91 12.86 5.55
N SER A 74 -37.97 12.29 6.31
CA SER A 74 -37.48 10.91 6.21
C SER A 74 -36.71 10.49 4.95
N SER A 75 -35.39 10.39 5.10
CA SER A 75 -34.66 9.28 4.50
C SER A 75 -33.56 8.79 5.44
N THR A 76 -33.83 7.63 6.01
CA THR A 76 -32.89 6.69 6.63
C THR A 76 -31.58 6.63 5.87
N GLY A 77 -30.49 7.16 6.45
CA GLY A 77 -29.14 6.89 5.96
C GLY A 77 -28.81 5.40 6.18
N PRO A 78 -28.23 4.70 5.20
CA PRO A 78 -27.79 3.32 5.41
C PRO A 78 -26.69 3.31 6.47
N GLN A 79 -26.96 2.59 7.57
CA GLN A 79 -25.95 2.27 8.57
C GLN A 79 -24.79 1.55 7.87
N ARG A 80 -23.64 2.22 7.79
CA ARG A 80 -22.38 1.63 7.34
C ARG A 80 -21.95 0.59 8.37
N SER A 81 -22.31 -0.67 8.16
CA SER A 81 -21.63 -1.79 8.81
C SER A 81 -20.26 -1.94 8.17
N ALA A 82 -19.25 -1.31 8.75
CA ALA A 82 -17.84 -1.58 8.46
C ALA A 82 -17.52 -3.00 8.93
N ALA A 83 -17.70 -3.99 8.06
CA ALA A 83 -17.12 -5.30 8.27
C ALA A 83 -15.58 -5.19 8.28
N PRO A 84 -14.86 -5.96 9.11
CA PRO A 84 -13.42 -5.79 9.25
C PRO A 84 -12.72 -6.24 7.96
N GLN A 85 -12.14 -5.29 7.22
CA GLN A 85 -11.46 -5.51 5.94
C GLN A 85 -10.18 -6.36 6.03
N GLN A 86 -9.72 -6.70 7.24
CA GLN A 86 -8.56 -7.57 7.49
C GLN A 86 -8.70 -8.99 6.91
N SER A 87 -9.91 -9.46 6.59
CA SER A 87 -10.18 -10.84 6.18
C SER A 87 -10.02 -11.13 4.68
N GLN A 88 -9.91 -10.11 3.81
CA GLN A 88 -10.05 -10.34 2.35
C GLN A 88 -8.92 -11.16 1.73
N ILE A 89 -7.65 -10.89 2.08
CA ILE A 89 -6.52 -11.62 1.47
C ILE A 89 -6.06 -12.83 2.26
N ALA A 90 -6.44 -12.97 3.54
CA ALA A 90 -5.99 -14.06 4.39
C ALA A 90 -6.44 -15.44 3.85
N GLY A 91 -7.62 -15.50 3.23
CA GLY A 91 -8.18 -16.72 2.63
C GLY A 91 -7.86 -16.96 1.15
N MET A 92 -7.19 -16.03 0.46
CA MET A 92 -6.89 -16.18 -0.98
C MET A 92 -5.64 -17.04 -1.19
N SER A 93 -5.65 -17.90 -2.21
CA SER A 93 -4.47 -18.66 -2.63
C SER A 93 -3.45 -17.77 -3.35
N ASP A 94 -2.20 -18.23 -3.46
CA ASP A 94 -1.16 -17.49 -4.18
C ASP A 94 -1.50 -17.37 -5.67
N GLU A 95 -2.16 -18.36 -6.26
CA GLU A 95 -2.62 -18.35 -7.65
C GLU A 95 -3.67 -17.27 -7.90
N GLN A 96 -4.53 -17.00 -6.91
CA GLN A 96 -5.54 -15.94 -7.01
C GLN A 96 -4.92 -14.54 -6.88
N LEU A 97 -3.87 -14.38 -6.06
CA LEU A 97 -3.22 -13.09 -5.83
C LEU A 97 -2.16 -12.75 -6.87
N PHE A 98 -1.48 -13.76 -7.40
CA PHE A 98 -0.26 -13.61 -8.22
C PHE A 98 -0.42 -14.27 -9.59
N ALA A 99 -1.53 -14.01 -10.27
CA ALA A 99 -1.75 -14.46 -11.65
C ALA A 99 -1.09 -13.51 -12.67
N GLY A 100 -0.49 -14.09 -13.71
CA GLY A 100 0.04 -13.34 -14.86
C GLY A 100 1.01 -12.21 -14.45
N GLU A 101 0.68 -10.99 -14.85
CA GLU A 101 1.50 -9.80 -14.58
C GLU A 101 1.56 -9.39 -13.12
N LEU A 102 0.65 -9.89 -12.26
CA LEU A 102 0.69 -9.64 -10.82
C LEU A 102 1.80 -10.46 -10.13
N ASP A 103 2.24 -11.56 -10.76
CA ASP A 103 3.29 -12.41 -10.22
C ASP A 103 4.63 -11.68 -10.17
N PRO A 104 5.33 -11.68 -9.03
CA PRO A 104 6.69 -11.16 -8.96
C PRO A 104 7.68 -11.76 -9.96
N ALA A 105 7.45 -12.97 -10.45
CA ALA A 105 8.24 -13.58 -11.53
C ALA A 105 8.23 -12.72 -12.81
N ALA A 106 7.09 -12.11 -13.16
CA ALA A 106 6.96 -11.23 -14.32
C ALA A 106 7.85 -9.97 -14.23
N GLY A 107 8.22 -9.57 -13.01
CA GLY A 107 9.14 -8.47 -12.74
C GLY A 107 10.64 -8.81 -12.90
N LYS A 108 11.00 -9.87 -13.63
CA LYS A 108 12.39 -10.34 -13.87
C LYS A 108 13.15 -10.74 -12.59
N LEU A 109 12.45 -11.31 -11.61
CA LEU A 109 13.08 -11.91 -10.42
C LEU A 109 13.46 -13.37 -10.68
N GLY A 110 14.59 -13.83 -10.13
CA GLY A 110 14.92 -15.26 -10.11
C GLY A 110 14.00 -16.04 -9.16
N ALA A 111 13.83 -17.35 -9.39
CA ALA A 111 12.84 -18.20 -8.71
C ALA A 111 12.85 -18.08 -7.17
N ASP A 112 14.03 -18.18 -6.53
CA ASP A 112 14.16 -18.05 -5.07
C ASP A 112 13.81 -16.67 -4.52
N ARG A 113 13.88 -15.63 -5.36
CA ARG A 113 13.46 -14.28 -5.01
C ARG A 113 11.95 -14.10 -5.20
N THR A 114 11.34 -14.80 -6.14
CA THR A 114 9.90 -14.73 -6.40
C THR A 114 9.08 -15.19 -5.21
N LEU A 115 9.35 -16.39 -4.66
CA LEU A 115 8.58 -16.92 -3.53
C LEU A 115 8.66 -15.99 -2.31
N ARG A 116 9.88 -15.56 -1.96
CA ARG A 116 10.08 -14.60 -0.85
C ARG A 116 9.41 -13.27 -1.12
N LYS A 117 9.39 -12.81 -2.37
CA LYS A 117 8.69 -11.57 -2.74
C LYS A 117 7.18 -11.72 -2.59
N ARG A 118 6.56 -12.82 -3.03
CA ARG A 118 5.12 -13.08 -2.83
C ARG A 118 4.74 -13.01 -1.35
N GLN A 119 5.52 -13.65 -0.48
CA GLN A 119 5.30 -13.60 0.97
C GLN A 119 5.41 -12.18 1.53
N GLN A 120 6.40 -11.40 1.08
CA GLN A 120 6.53 -9.99 1.47
C GLN A 120 5.33 -9.16 1.03
N LEU A 121 4.88 -9.34 -0.21
CA LEU A 121 3.74 -8.60 -0.76
C LEU A 121 2.44 -8.93 -0.02
N ARG A 122 2.18 -10.23 0.23
CA ARG A 122 1.02 -10.66 1.01
C ARG A 122 1.02 -10.02 2.40
N SER A 123 2.17 -10.02 3.06
CA SER A 123 2.32 -9.41 4.38
C SER A 123 2.10 -7.89 4.37
N VAL A 124 2.59 -7.16 3.37
CA VAL A 124 2.36 -5.71 3.31
C VAL A 124 0.90 -5.41 2.94
N ALA A 125 0.36 -6.12 1.96
CA ALA A 125 -1.02 -5.94 1.50
C ALA A 125 -2.03 -6.17 2.64
N SER A 126 -1.79 -7.11 3.57
CA SER A 126 -2.71 -7.39 4.69
C SER A 126 -2.87 -6.20 5.63
N HIS A 127 -1.86 -5.32 5.70
CA HIS A 127 -1.87 -4.15 6.57
C HIS A 127 -2.28 -2.87 5.82
N VAL A 128 -2.02 -2.80 4.51
CA VAL A 128 -2.36 -1.62 3.70
C VAL A 128 -3.83 -1.63 3.27
N LEU A 129 -4.36 -2.78 2.83
CA LEU A 129 -5.73 -2.85 2.30
C LEU A 129 -6.81 -2.30 3.25
N PRO A 130 -6.77 -2.59 4.57
CA PRO A 130 -7.76 -2.04 5.50
C PRO A 130 -7.69 -0.52 5.71
N LEU A 131 -6.61 0.14 5.28
CA LEU A 131 -6.45 1.59 5.36
C LEU A 131 -6.97 2.33 4.13
N LEU A 132 -7.20 1.61 3.04
CA LEU A 132 -7.59 2.22 1.79
C LEU A 132 -9.10 2.50 1.83
N GLU A 133 -9.49 3.75 1.74
CA GLU A 133 -10.89 4.12 1.55
C GLU A 133 -11.23 4.17 0.06
N PRO A 134 -12.48 3.87 -0.35
CA PRO A 134 -12.89 4.05 -1.74
C PRO A 134 -12.58 5.45 -2.26
N GLY A 135 -12.02 5.54 -3.47
CA GLY A 135 -11.56 6.80 -4.07
C GLY A 135 -10.17 7.26 -3.59
N SER A 136 -9.47 6.49 -2.74
CA SER A 136 -8.12 6.84 -2.31
C SER A 136 -7.17 6.95 -3.50
N ARG A 137 -6.28 7.95 -3.45
CA ARG A 137 -5.14 8.11 -4.36
C ARG A 137 -3.88 7.65 -3.65
N VAL A 138 -3.30 6.55 -4.11
CA VAL A 138 -2.15 5.89 -3.49
C VAL A 138 -0.94 6.13 -4.36
N VAL A 139 0.16 6.57 -3.74
CA VAL A 139 1.44 6.77 -4.42
C VAL A 139 2.48 5.83 -3.82
N GLU A 140 3.10 4.99 -4.65
CA GLU A 140 4.21 4.12 -4.23
C GLU A 140 5.53 4.71 -4.73
N PHE A 141 6.36 5.21 -3.81
CA PHE A 141 7.70 5.70 -4.11
C PHE A 141 8.71 4.55 -4.13
N GLY A 142 9.55 4.51 -5.17
CA GLY A 142 10.51 3.42 -5.36
C GLY A 142 9.82 2.11 -5.74
N ALA A 143 8.79 2.20 -6.59
CA ALA A 143 7.93 1.08 -6.95
C ALA A 143 8.66 -0.06 -7.68
N GLY A 144 9.86 0.18 -8.22
CA GLY A 144 10.63 -0.79 -8.99
C GLY A 144 9.84 -1.26 -10.21
N CYS A 145 9.57 -2.56 -10.29
CA CYS A 145 8.74 -3.15 -11.35
C CYS A 145 7.24 -3.17 -10.99
N GLY A 146 6.79 -2.49 -9.94
CA GLY A 146 5.38 -2.34 -9.56
C GLY A 146 4.77 -3.50 -8.77
N HIS A 147 5.59 -4.30 -8.09
CA HIS A 147 5.16 -5.52 -7.41
C HIS A 147 4.01 -5.33 -6.41
N LEU A 148 4.03 -4.27 -5.61
CA LEU A 148 3.00 -4.03 -4.60
C LEU A 148 1.80 -3.30 -5.17
N SER A 149 2.01 -2.17 -5.88
CA SER A 149 0.90 -1.40 -6.44
C SER A 149 0.05 -2.21 -7.43
N LEU A 150 0.63 -3.11 -8.25
CA LEU A 150 -0.18 -3.96 -9.13
C LEU A 150 -1.13 -4.87 -8.34
N LEU A 151 -0.62 -5.50 -7.27
CA LEU A 151 -1.44 -6.35 -6.39
C LEU A 151 -2.53 -5.53 -5.69
N LEU A 152 -2.20 -4.34 -5.18
CA LEU A 152 -3.17 -3.50 -4.50
C LEU A 152 -4.23 -2.96 -5.48
N ALA A 153 -3.82 -2.55 -6.68
CA ALA A 153 -4.71 -2.05 -7.72
C ALA A 153 -5.69 -3.13 -8.21
N SER A 154 -5.26 -4.39 -8.32
CA SER A 154 -6.16 -5.49 -8.67
C SER A 154 -7.19 -5.81 -7.58
N LEU A 155 -6.83 -5.58 -6.31
CA LEU A 155 -7.71 -5.81 -5.16
C LEU A 155 -8.60 -4.60 -4.83
N ARG A 156 -8.21 -3.40 -5.25
CA ARG A 156 -8.92 -2.13 -5.02
C ARG A 156 -9.14 -1.37 -6.32
N PRO A 157 -10.08 -1.84 -7.17
CA PRO A 157 -10.42 -1.17 -8.43
C PRO A 157 -11.04 0.23 -8.23
N ASP A 158 -11.50 0.53 -7.01
CA ASP A 158 -12.06 1.80 -6.56
C ASP A 158 -11.01 2.83 -6.10
N CYS A 159 -9.72 2.45 -6.08
CA CYS A 159 -8.60 3.33 -5.73
C CYS A 159 -7.73 3.62 -6.96
N LEU A 160 -7.06 4.77 -6.97
CA LEU A 160 -6.11 5.15 -8.02
C LEU A 160 -4.68 4.99 -7.53
N PHE A 161 -3.82 4.37 -8.32
CA PHE A 161 -2.43 4.09 -7.97
C PHE A 161 -1.46 4.81 -8.90
N THR A 162 -0.46 5.46 -8.33
CA THR A 162 0.68 6.02 -9.05
C THR A 162 1.98 5.39 -8.56
N LEU A 163 2.67 4.72 -9.47
CA LEU A 163 3.96 4.10 -9.22
C LEU A 163 5.06 5.09 -9.62
N VAL A 164 5.82 5.58 -8.63
CA VAL A 164 6.94 6.50 -8.87
C VAL A 164 8.24 5.71 -8.82
N GLU A 165 8.98 5.72 -9.92
CA GLU A 165 10.28 5.03 -10.02
C GLU A 165 11.29 5.88 -10.82
N VAL A 166 12.50 6.01 -10.28
CA VAL A 166 13.56 6.83 -10.88
C VAL A 166 14.23 6.12 -12.05
N LYS A 167 14.45 4.81 -11.92
CA LYS A 167 15.24 4.05 -12.90
C LYS A 167 14.39 3.74 -14.14
N PRO A 168 14.72 4.29 -15.33
CA PRO A 168 13.89 4.12 -16.53
C PRO A 168 13.70 2.66 -16.94
N TYR A 169 14.73 1.82 -16.71
CA TYR A 169 14.64 0.40 -17.01
C TYR A 169 13.55 -0.31 -16.21
N THR A 170 13.46 -0.06 -14.89
CA THR A 170 12.46 -0.72 -14.04
C THR A 170 11.09 -0.07 -14.19
N SER A 171 11.02 1.24 -14.39
CA SER A 171 9.75 1.93 -14.65
C SER A 171 9.12 1.47 -15.97
N ASN A 172 9.91 1.25 -17.03
CA ASN A 172 9.42 0.69 -18.29
C ASN A 172 8.87 -0.73 -18.12
N ILE A 173 9.51 -1.56 -17.28
CA ILE A 173 8.96 -2.88 -16.93
C ILE A 173 7.63 -2.71 -16.19
N ALA A 174 7.57 -1.84 -15.18
CA ALA A 174 6.32 -1.59 -14.45
C ALA A 174 5.20 -1.13 -15.39
N ALA A 175 5.48 -0.20 -16.31
CA ALA A 175 4.51 0.33 -17.27
C ALA A 175 4.00 -0.78 -18.20
N GLY A 176 4.88 -1.64 -18.69
CA GLY A 176 4.51 -2.81 -19.47
C GLY A 176 3.61 -3.77 -18.69
N ARG A 177 3.92 -4.03 -17.41
CA ARG A 177 3.10 -4.89 -16.55
C ARG A 177 1.72 -4.29 -16.28
N VAL A 178 1.63 -2.97 -16.02
CA VAL A 178 0.35 -2.26 -15.86
C VAL A 178 -0.49 -2.43 -17.12
N ALA A 179 0.08 -2.14 -18.30
CA ALA A 179 -0.63 -2.25 -19.58
C ALA A 179 -1.12 -3.69 -19.84
N SER A 180 -0.25 -4.69 -19.67
CA SER A 180 -0.56 -6.11 -19.90
C SER A 180 -1.54 -6.68 -18.86
N SER A 181 -1.61 -6.10 -17.65
CA SER A 181 -2.54 -6.52 -16.60
C SER A 181 -3.97 -5.99 -16.80
N GLY A 182 -4.18 -5.01 -17.70
CA GLY A 182 -5.49 -4.38 -17.90
C GLY A 182 -5.95 -3.49 -16.75
N LEU A 183 -5.07 -3.16 -15.81
CA LEU A 183 -5.38 -2.29 -14.67
C LEU A 183 -5.48 -0.82 -15.11
N ALA A 184 -6.71 -0.36 -15.34
CA ALA A 184 -6.99 1.02 -15.72
C ALA A 184 -6.79 2.03 -14.57
N ASN A 185 -6.71 1.54 -13.34
CA ASN A 185 -6.58 2.34 -12.11
C ASN A 185 -5.13 2.46 -11.61
N ALA A 186 -4.13 2.11 -12.43
CA ALA A 186 -2.72 2.24 -12.11
C ALA A 186 -1.96 2.95 -13.23
N ALA A 187 -1.01 3.81 -12.87
CA ALA A 187 -0.14 4.50 -13.81
C ALA A 187 1.29 4.60 -13.27
N VAL A 188 2.27 4.73 -14.16
CA VAL A 188 3.68 4.86 -13.81
C VAL A 188 4.18 6.27 -14.11
N PHE A 189 4.84 6.88 -13.13
CA PHE A 189 5.61 8.10 -13.27
C PHE A 189 7.11 7.74 -13.22
N THR A 190 7.84 8.08 -14.28
CA THR A 190 9.30 7.88 -14.31
C THR A 190 9.97 9.18 -13.91
N GLY A 191 10.58 9.19 -12.73
CA GLY A 191 11.23 10.37 -12.17
C GLY A 191 11.42 10.28 -10.67
N SER A 192 11.96 11.36 -10.10
CA SER A 192 12.18 11.51 -8.67
C SER A 192 10.90 11.89 -7.92
N ILE A 193 10.96 11.81 -6.59
CA ILE A 193 9.89 12.25 -5.70
C ILE A 193 9.63 13.75 -5.90
N ASP A 194 10.69 14.55 -6.04
CA ASP A 194 10.60 16.01 -6.20
C ASP A 194 9.96 16.38 -7.55
N GLU A 195 10.33 15.69 -8.63
CA GLU A 195 9.72 15.85 -9.95
C GLU A 195 8.23 15.47 -9.92
N TYR A 196 7.88 14.37 -9.23
CA TYR A 196 6.48 13.97 -9.07
C TYR A 196 5.69 15.01 -8.28
N ALA A 197 6.21 15.46 -7.13
CA ALA A 197 5.56 16.46 -6.29
C ALA A 197 5.36 17.81 -7.02
N SER A 198 6.25 18.14 -7.95
CA SER A 198 6.16 19.36 -8.78
C SER A 198 5.22 19.22 -9.98
N SER A 199 4.76 18.00 -10.28
CA SER A 199 3.89 17.69 -11.42
C SER A 199 2.40 17.57 -11.05
N ALA A 200 2.09 17.57 -9.75
CA ALA A 200 0.78 17.30 -9.18
C ALA A 200 -0.06 18.56 -8.94
#